data_AF-A0A2V9Q2N3-F1
#
_entry.id   AF-A0A2V9Q2N3-F1
#
_cell.length_a   1.000
_cell.length_b   1.000
_cell.length_c   1.000
_cell.angle_alpha   90.00
_cell.angle_beta   90.00
_cell.angle_gamma   90.00
#
_symmetry.space_group_name_H-M   'P 1'
#
loop_
_entity.id
_entity.type
_entity.pdbx_description
1 polymer ?
#
loop_
_entity_poly.entity_id
_entity_poly.type
_entity_poly.pdbx_seq_one_letter_code
_entity_poly.pdbx_strand_id
1 'polypeptide(L)'
;LEFLMGKRHYPCTPWGMPTYNIFGWQKPCYLLQDGYAETFDELIRETEWANYGTESGNPHCANCMVHSGYEASAVNDTFGSMSGFLATVKATFSRYPDAGALRLLDEPVAPAHPLVQISAPAESFEETRA
;
A
#
# COMPACT_ATOMS: atom_id res chain seq x y z
N LEU A 1 -0.27 11.19 -7.38
CA LEU A 1 -1.43 10.66 -8.15
C LEU A 1 -1.02 9.75 -9.31
N GLU A 2 0.03 10.06 -10.09
CA GLU A 2 0.42 9.25 -11.26
C GLU A 2 0.66 7.76 -10.96
N PHE A 3 1.18 7.43 -9.78
CA PHE A 3 1.31 6.05 -9.31
C PHE A 3 -0.07 5.36 -9.21
N LEU A 4 -1.05 6.00 -8.57
CA LEU A 4 -2.42 5.48 -8.46
C LEU A 4 -3.15 5.44 -9.81
N MET A 5 -2.75 6.30 -10.76
CA MET A 5 -3.28 6.29 -12.13
C MET A 5 -2.63 5.22 -13.01
N GLY A 6 -1.68 4.42 -12.50
CA GLY A 6 -0.92 3.46 -13.29
C GLY A 6 0.05 4.08 -14.32
N LYS A 7 0.25 5.41 -14.27
CA LYS A 7 1.16 6.13 -15.17
C LYS A 7 2.60 6.10 -14.67
N ARG A 8 2.81 5.76 -13.39
CA ARG A 8 4.12 5.60 -12.76
C ARG A 8 4.15 4.31 -11.97
N HIS A 9 5.27 3.62 -11.99
CA HIS A 9 5.49 2.37 -11.27
C HIS A 9 6.65 2.54 -10.30
N TYR A 10 6.49 2.03 -9.09
CA TYR A 10 7.52 2.04 -8.07
C TYR A 10 7.69 0.63 -7.51
N PRO A 11 8.92 0.21 -7.17
CA PRO A 11 9.12 -1.01 -6.41
C PRO A 11 8.56 -0.86 -5.00
N CYS A 12 8.20 -1.97 -4.37
CA CYS A 12 7.87 -1.94 -2.94
C CYS A 12 9.16 -1.73 -2.12
N THR A 13 9.10 -0.83 -1.14
CA THR A 13 10.16 -0.59 -0.16
C THR A 13 9.72 -1.15 1.20
N PRO A 14 9.87 -2.47 1.45
CA PRO A 14 9.33 -3.14 2.63
C PRO A 14 9.93 -2.62 3.96
N TRP A 15 11.15 -2.09 3.93
CA TRP A 15 11.81 -1.49 5.09
C TRP A 15 11.40 -0.03 5.35
N GLY A 16 10.58 0.57 4.48
CA GLY A 16 10.28 2.01 4.51
C GLY A 16 9.39 2.45 5.66
N MET A 17 8.62 1.52 6.25
CA MET A 17 7.67 1.80 7.33
C MET A 17 7.74 0.69 8.41
N PRO A 18 8.82 0.63 9.20
CA PRO A 18 8.98 -0.37 10.25
C PRO A 18 7.97 -0.13 11.38
N THR A 19 7.45 -1.21 11.97
CA THR A 19 6.47 -1.14 13.06
C THR A 19 7.05 -1.73 14.33
N TYR A 20 6.95 -1.00 15.44
CA TYR A 20 7.31 -1.49 16.78
C TYR A 20 6.04 -1.64 17.63
N ASN A 21 5.89 -2.78 18.31
CA ASN A 21 4.78 -3.04 19.22
C ASN A 21 5.25 -3.80 20.48
N ILE A 22 4.33 -4.29 21.29
CA ILE A 22 4.63 -4.98 22.56
C ILE A 22 5.50 -6.23 22.39
N PHE A 23 5.56 -6.81 21.19
CA PHE A 23 6.37 -7.98 20.85
C PHE A 23 7.73 -7.62 20.23
N GLY A 24 8.02 -6.32 20.02
CA GLY A 24 9.27 -5.83 19.43
C GLY A 24 9.08 -5.20 18.05
N TRP A 25 10.18 -5.13 17.29
CA TRP A 25 10.19 -4.68 15.89
C TRP A 25 9.63 -5.76 14.99
N GLN A 26 8.49 -5.52 14.37
CA GLN A 26 7.88 -6.51 13.50
C GLN A 26 8.71 -6.68 12.21
N LYS A 27 9.10 -7.93 11.92
CA LYS A 27 9.74 -8.31 10.67
C LYS A 27 8.77 -8.07 9.50
N PRO A 28 9.30 -7.84 8.29
CA PRO A 28 9.39 -6.53 7.64
C PRO A 28 8.07 -5.86 7.23
N CYS A 29 6.98 -6.60 7.15
CA CYS A 29 5.68 -6.05 6.80
C CYS A 29 4.66 -6.48 7.84
N TYR A 30 3.95 -5.51 8.44
CA TYR A 30 3.03 -5.81 9.55
C TYR A 30 1.90 -6.78 9.18
N LEU A 31 1.65 -6.95 7.87
CA LEU A 31 0.65 -7.85 7.30
C LEU A 31 1.11 -9.31 7.18
N LEU A 32 2.42 -9.57 7.11
CA LEU A 32 2.96 -10.92 6.87
C LEU A 32 3.18 -11.70 8.16
N GLN A 33 3.31 -11.01 9.29
CA GLN A 33 3.51 -11.61 10.61
C GLN A 33 4.67 -12.64 10.68
N ASP A 34 5.79 -12.35 9.99
CA ASP A 34 6.98 -13.22 9.95
C ASP A 34 7.83 -13.20 11.24
N GLY A 35 7.28 -12.69 12.34
CA GLY A 35 7.93 -12.59 13.64
C GLY A 35 8.43 -11.18 13.99
N TYR A 36 9.29 -11.14 15.00
CA TYR A 36 9.77 -9.91 15.64
C TYR A 36 11.29 -9.95 15.83
N ALA A 37 11.88 -8.76 15.88
CA ALA A 37 13.27 -8.50 16.26
C ALA A 37 13.28 -7.66 17.55
N GLU A 38 14.25 -7.88 18.42
CA GLU A 38 14.35 -7.15 19.68
C GLU A 38 14.85 -5.71 19.47
N THR A 39 15.72 -5.53 18.46
CA THR A 39 16.31 -4.23 18.15
C THR A 39 16.08 -3.84 16.69
N PHE A 40 16.14 -2.53 16.42
CA PHE A 40 16.05 -2.02 15.06
C PHE A 40 17.25 -2.47 14.21
N ASP A 41 18.45 -2.58 14.79
CA ASP A 41 19.63 -3.05 14.07
C ASP A 41 19.47 -4.51 13.62
N GLU A 42 18.96 -5.38 14.49
CA GLU A 42 18.60 -6.76 14.14
C GLU A 42 17.58 -6.80 13.01
N LEU A 43 16.49 -6.03 13.11
CA LEU A 43 15.47 -5.93 12.06
C LEU A 43 16.09 -5.59 10.70
N ILE A 44 16.94 -4.56 10.65
CA ILE A 44 17.52 -4.07 9.39
C ILE A 44 18.55 -5.04 8.81
N ARG A 45 19.35 -5.70 9.66
CA ARG A 45 20.49 -6.50 9.19
C ARG A 45 20.16 -7.97 8.94
N GLU A 46 19.27 -8.54 9.75
CA GLU A 46 18.97 -9.98 9.70
C GLU A 46 17.74 -10.31 8.86
N THR A 47 16.94 -9.31 8.48
CA THR A 47 15.82 -9.53 7.57
C THR A 47 16.30 -9.71 6.13
N GLU A 48 15.90 -10.82 5.51
CA GLU A 48 16.15 -11.12 4.09
C GLU A 48 15.26 -10.28 3.16
N TRP A 49 15.56 -8.99 3.02
CA TRP A 49 14.72 -8.02 2.29
C TRP A 49 14.41 -8.39 0.84
N ALA A 50 15.28 -9.17 0.19
CA ALA A 50 15.08 -9.64 -1.18
C ALA A 50 13.84 -10.55 -1.33
N ASN A 51 13.36 -11.16 -0.24
CA ASN A 51 12.19 -12.03 -0.22
C ASN A 51 10.86 -11.26 -0.12
N TYR A 52 10.89 -9.92 -0.19
CA TYR A 52 9.75 -9.06 0.04
C TYR A 52 9.55 -8.04 -1.08
N GLY A 53 8.30 -7.62 -1.27
CA GLY A 53 7.90 -6.72 -2.35
C GLY A 53 7.34 -7.48 -3.55
N THR A 54 6.63 -6.77 -4.43
CA THR A 54 5.93 -7.37 -5.58
C THR A 54 6.90 -8.06 -6.54
N GLU A 55 8.14 -7.57 -6.60
CA GLU A 55 9.20 -8.05 -7.47
C GLU A 55 9.91 -9.31 -6.94
N SER A 56 9.70 -9.67 -5.66
CA SER A 56 10.43 -10.75 -4.98
C SER A 56 10.02 -12.17 -5.40
N GLY A 57 8.86 -12.32 -6.07
CA GLY A 57 8.25 -13.62 -6.31
C GLY A 57 7.54 -14.22 -5.08
N ASN A 58 7.51 -13.52 -3.94
CA ASN A 58 6.76 -13.94 -2.77
C ASN A 58 5.25 -13.88 -3.05
N PRO A 59 4.50 -15.00 -2.96
CA PRO A 59 3.07 -15.02 -3.26
C PRO A 59 2.25 -14.13 -2.33
N HIS A 60 2.72 -13.87 -1.11
CA HIS A 60 2.07 -12.96 -0.17
C HIS A 60 2.26 -11.48 -0.54
N CYS A 61 3.33 -11.15 -1.29
CA CYS A 61 3.60 -9.79 -1.75
C CYS A 61 3.02 -9.49 -3.14
N ALA A 62 2.81 -10.51 -3.97
CA ALA A 62 2.49 -10.38 -5.39
C ALA A 62 1.32 -9.44 -5.72
N ASN A 63 0.28 -9.40 -4.88
CA ASN A 63 -0.90 -8.56 -5.08
C ASN A 63 -1.22 -7.66 -3.88
N CYS A 64 -0.29 -7.52 -2.93
CA CYS A 64 -0.56 -6.82 -1.69
C CYS A 64 -0.90 -5.35 -1.95
N MET A 65 -0.14 -4.67 -2.84
CA MET A 65 -0.30 -3.25 -3.23
C MET A 65 -0.63 -2.27 -2.09
N VAL A 66 -0.28 -2.63 -0.84
CA VAL A 66 -0.59 -1.79 0.32
C VAL A 66 0.30 -0.56 0.28
N HIS A 67 -0.35 0.60 0.33
CA HIS A 67 0.23 1.92 0.12
C HIS A 67 1.52 2.15 0.93
N SER A 68 1.56 1.66 2.17
CA SER A 68 2.68 1.81 3.10
C SER A 68 4.03 1.37 2.55
N GLY A 69 4.07 0.36 1.68
CA GLY A 69 5.32 -0.09 1.06
C GLY A 69 5.80 0.79 -0.10
N TYR A 70 4.90 1.54 -0.73
CA TYR A 70 5.21 2.37 -1.91
C TYR A 70 5.40 3.84 -1.57
N GLU A 71 4.93 4.28 -0.40
CA GLU A 71 5.11 5.64 0.09
C GLU A 71 6.60 6.00 0.18
N ALA A 72 7.41 5.16 0.81
CA ALA A 72 8.85 5.38 0.92
C ALA A 72 9.53 5.43 -0.46
N SER A 73 9.12 4.59 -1.41
CA SER A 73 9.61 4.62 -2.80
C SER A 73 9.28 5.94 -3.49
N ALA A 74 8.06 6.45 -3.32
CA ALA A 74 7.63 7.71 -3.90
C ALA A 74 8.35 8.92 -3.28
N VAL A 75 8.58 8.90 -1.95
CA VAL A 75 9.38 9.91 -1.25
C VAL A 75 10.82 9.87 -1.76
N ASN A 76 11.41 8.68 -1.88
CA ASN A 76 12.77 8.53 -2.39
C ASN A 76 12.90 9.01 -3.84
N ASP A 77 11.95 8.75 -4.73
CA ASP A 77 11.96 9.30 -6.10
C ASP A 77 11.88 10.84 -6.08
N THR A 78 11.00 11.39 -5.23
CA THR A 78 10.77 12.84 -5.11
C THR A 78 12.02 13.60 -4.67
N PHE A 79 12.73 13.10 -3.67
CA PHE A 79 13.86 13.81 -3.06
C PHE A 79 15.24 13.27 -3.47
N GLY A 80 15.29 12.05 -4.01
CA GLY A 80 16.53 11.41 -4.47
C GLY A 80 16.96 11.83 -5.88
N SER A 81 16.13 12.55 -6.63
CA SER A 81 16.47 13.01 -7.97
C SER A 81 15.92 14.40 -8.29
N MET A 82 16.68 15.19 -9.04
CA MET A 82 16.21 16.50 -9.54
C MET A 82 15.01 16.35 -10.47
N SER A 83 14.98 15.29 -11.30
CA SER A 83 13.87 14.97 -12.19
C SER A 83 12.60 14.64 -11.41
N GLY A 84 12.70 13.82 -10.36
CA GLY A 84 11.57 13.45 -9.51
C GLY A 84 11.02 14.64 -8.74
N PHE A 85 11.90 15.51 -8.24
CA PHE A 85 11.50 16.76 -7.60
C PHE A 85 10.74 17.69 -8.57
N LEU A 86 11.30 17.93 -9.77
CA LEU A 86 10.65 18.74 -10.80
C LEU A 86 9.31 18.14 -11.26
N ALA A 87 9.24 16.82 -11.42
CA ALA A 87 8.00 16.13 -11.75
C ALA A 87 6.95 16.31 -10.65
N THR A 88 7.35 16.25 -9.38
CA THR A 88 6.46 16.48 -8.23
C THR A 88 5.96 17.92 -8.18
N VAL A 89 6.84 18.91 -8.35
CA VAL A 89 6.45 20.33 -8.44
C VAL A 89 5.45 20.53 -9.58
N LYS A 90 5.75 20.00 -10.77
CA LYS A 90 4.83 20.06 -11.92
C LYS A 90 3.49 19.41 -11.59
N ALA A 91 3.48 18.26 -10.92
CA ALA A 91 2.26 17.56 -10.55
C ALA A 91 1.41 18.36 -9.55
N THR A 92 2.04 19.00 -8.56
CA THR A 92 1.35 19.83 -7.54
C THR A 92 0.63 21.03 -8.17
N PHE A 93 1.23 21.66 -9.18
CA PHE A 93 0.66 22.85 -9.84
C PHE A 93 -0.14 22.54 -11.12
N SER A 94 -0.17 21.28 -11.55
CA SER A 94 -0.91 20.86 -12.74
C SER A 94 -2.34 20.46 -12.38
N ARG A 95 -3.30 20.77 -13.26
CA ARG A 95 -4.69 20.28 -13.15
C ARG A 95 -4.87 18.83 -13.61
N TYR A 96 -3.80 18.17 -14.12
CA TYR A 96 -3.82 16.80 -14.66
C TYR A 96 -5.08 16.48 -15.49
N PRO A 97 -5.31 17.17 -16.63
CA PRO A 97 -6.47 16.88 -17.46
C PRO A 97 -6.39 15.44 -17.98
N ASP A 98 -7.43 14.65 -17.71
CA ASP A 98 -7.53 13.26 -18.16
C ASP A 98 -8.90 13.03 -18.82
N ALA A 99 -8.94 13.15 -20.14
CA ALA A 99 -10.17 12.96 -20.91
C ALA A 99 -10.71 11.53 -20.82
N GLY A 100 -9.86 10.53 -20.56
CA GLY A 100 -10.28 9.15 -20.34
C GLY A 100 -11.03 9.04 -19.01
N ALA A 101 -10.47 9.57 -17.94
CA ALA A 101 -11.12 9.61 -16.63
C ALA A 101 -12.45 10.37 -16.66
N LEU A 102 -12.53 11.48 -17.41
CA LEU A 102 -13.78 12.23 -17.58
C LEU A 102 -14.86 11.41 -18.32
N ARG A 103 -14.49 10.63 -19.35
CA ARG A 103 -15.45 9.75 -20.04
C ARG A 103 -15.98 8.64 -19.15
N LEU A 104 -15.15 8.09 -18.25
CA LEU A 104 -15.58 7.06 -17.30
C LEU A 104 -16.69 7.56 -16.36
N LEU A 105 -16.81 8.88 -16.13
CA LEU A 105 -17.90 9.45 -15.35
C LEU A 105 -19.27 9.34 -16.05
N ASP A 106 -19.26 9.28 -17.38
CA ASP A 106 -20.46 9.17 -18.22
C ASP A 106 -20.80 7.72 -18.57
N GLU A 107 -19.92 6.76 -18.27
CA GLU A 107 -20.15 5.34 -18.55
C GLU A 107 -21.18 4.74 -17.57
N PRO A 108 -22.25 4.09 -18.07
CA PRO A 108 -23.24 3.47 -17.21
C PRO A 108 -22.61 2.26 -16.48
N VAL A 109 -22.45 2.37 -15.16
CA VAL A 109 -21.93 1.29 -14.32
C VAL A 109 -22.99 0.20 -14.15
N ALA A 110 -22.78 -0.95 -14.80
CA ALA A 110 -23.56 -2.15 -14.52
C ALA A 110 -22.98 -2.87 -13.29
N PRO A 111 -23.81 -3.40 -12.38
CA PRO A 111 -23.31 -4.18 -11.25
C PRO A 111 -22.61 -5.45 -11.77
N ALA A 112 -21.33 -5.63 -11.43
CA ALA A 112 -20.53 -6.79 -11.84
C ALA A 112 -21.09 -8.11 -11.27
N HIS A 113 -21.79 -8.03 -10.14
CA HIS A 113 -22.46 -9.16 -9.47
C HIS A 113 -23.80 -8.69 -8.89
N PRO A 114 -24.80 -9.60 -8.73
CA PRO A 114 -26.02 -9.29 -8.02
C PRO A 114 -25.70 -8.78 -6.60
N LEU A 115 -26.33 -7.68 -6.18
CA LEU A 115 -26.16 -7.15 -4.82
C LEU A 115 -26.65 -8.19 -3.81
N VAL A 116 -25.75 -8.74 -3.01
CA VAL A 116 -26.11 -9.59 -1.87
C VAL A 116 -26.81 -8.72 -0.84
N GLN A 117 -28.12 -8.93 -0.68
CA GLN A 117 -28.90 -8.30 0.39
C GLN A 117 -28.53 -9.00 1.69
N ILE A 118 -27.68 -8.37 2.51
CA ILE A 118 -27.44 -8.83 3.88
C ILE A 118 -28.71 -8.49 4.68
N SER A 119 -29.57 -9.47 4.89
CA SER A 119 -30.73 -9.31 5.79
C SER A 119 -30.22 -8.99 7.19
N ALA A 120 -30.86 -8.01 7.86
CA ALA A 120 -30.58 -7.73 9.26
C ALA A 120 -30.71 -9.02 10.09
N PRO A 121 -29.73 -9.35 10.95
CA PRO A 121 -29.87 -10.52 11.82
C PRO A 121 -31.10 -10.33 12.72
N ALA A 122 -31.92 -11.38 12.81
CA ALA A 122 -33.13 -11.38 13.64
C ALA A 122 -32.83 -11.51 15.15
N GLU A 123 -31.55 -11.64 15.52
CA GLU A 123 -31.12 -11.86 16.89
C GLU A 123 -30.33 -10.65 17.39
N SER A 124 -30.78 -10.10 18.52
CA SER A 124 -30.02 -9.11 19.29
C SER A 124 -28.73 -9.75 19.77
N PHE A 125 -27.59 -9.25 19.31
CA PHE A 125 -26.30 -9.60 19.90
C PHE A 125 -26.33 -9.20 21.39
N GLU A 126 -26.22 -10.19 22.27
CA GLU A 126 -26.05 -9.96 23.70
C GLU A 126 -24.61 -9.47 23.92
N GLU A 127 -24.46 -8.18 24.22
CA GLU A 127 -23.15 -7.60 24.54
C GLU A 127 -22.52 -8.38 25.70
N THR A 128 -21.43 -9.10 25.42
CA THR A 128 -20.60 -9.69 26.48
C THR A 128 -19.90 -8.55 27.20
N ARG A 129 -20.49 -8.12 28.32
CA ARG A 129 -19.89 -7.15 29.25
C ARG A 129 -18.65 -7.81 29.88
N ALA A 130 -17.47 -7.41 29.41
CA ALA A 130 -16.21 -7.56 30.12
C ALA A 130 -15.87 -6.27 30.87
#